data_AF-A0A0Q1AXN0-F1
#
_entry.id   AF-A0A0Q1AXN0-F1
#
_cell.length_a   1.000
_cell.length_b   1.000
_cell.length_c   1.000
_cell.angle_alpha   90.00
_cell.angle_beta   90.00
_cell.angle_gamma   90.00
#
_symmetry.space_group_name_H-M   'P 1'
#
loop_
_entity.id
_entity.type
_entity.pdbx_description
1 polymer ?
#
loop_
_entity_poly.entity_id
_entity_poly.type
_entity_poly.pdbx_seq_one_letter_code
_entity_poly.pdbx_strand_id
1 'polypeptide(L)' 'MARPDERVVIAIDGYQFKRAREAKEGKIFVTSPIGSNFTFDVNVMRKLIEAIDRDPALAERFGLPATEAND' A
#
# COMPACT_ATOMS: atom_id res chain seq x y z
N MET A 1 -8.19 3.75 25.86
CA MET A 1 -9.27 3.94 24.85
C MET A 1 -8.62 4.32 23.54
N ALA A 2 -8.75 3.50 22.49
CA ALA A 2 -8.26 3.85 21.16
C ALA A 2 -9.11 5.00 20.59
N ARG A 3 -8.47 6.09 20.17
CA ARG A 3 -9.16 7.27 19.64
C ARG A 3 -9.66 6.96 18.21
N PRO A 4 -10.82 7.49 17.78
CA PRO A 4 -11.43 7.15 16.49
C PRO A 4 -10.50 7.30 15.27
N ASP A 5 -9.51 8.20 15.37
CA ASP A 5 -8.59 8.57 14.30
C ASP A 5 -7.41 7.59 14.12
N GLU A 6 -7.25 6.63 15.04
CA GLU A 6 -6.28 5.53 14.93
C GLU A 6 -6.90 4.24 14.42
N ARG A 7 -8.19 4.28 14.08
CA ARG A 7 -8.92 3.09 13.69
C ARG A 7 -8.29 2.50 12.43
N VAL A 8 -7.84 1.26 12.58
CA VAL A 8 -7.46 0.42 11.44
C VAL A 8 -8.67 0.30 10.54
N VAL A 9 -8.53 0.74 9.31
CA VAL A 9 -9.58 0.67 8.28
C VAL A 9 -9.61 -0.75 7.71
N ILE A 10 -8.43 -1.31 7.41
CA ILE A 10 -8.27 -2.67 6.91
C ILE A 10 -6.92 -3.23 7.36
N ALA A 11 -6.85 -4.55 7.53
CA ALA A 11 -5.61 -5.28 7.73
C ALA A 11 -5.51 -6.43 6.73
N ILE A 12 -4.35 -6.59 6.10
CA ILE A 12 -4.05 -7.64 5.11
C ILE A 12 -2.65 -8.17 5.42
N ASP A 13 -2.51 -9.47 5.62
CA ASP A 13 -1.21 -10.14 5.87
C ASP A 13 -0.35 -9.47 6.94
N GLY A 14 -1.00 -8.96 8.00
CA GLY A 14 -0.36 -8.26 9.11
C GLY A 14 -0.04 -6.78 8.88
N TYR A 15 -0.21 -6.26 7.65
CA TYR A 15 -0.19 -4.82 7.38
C TYR A 15 -1.50 -4.18 7.85
N GLN A 16 -1.42 -3.06 8.57
CA GLN A 16 -2.57 -2.31 9.03
C GLN A 16 -2.62 -0.97 8.32
N PHE A 17 -3.73 -0.69 7.65
CA PHE A 17 -3.96 0.55 6.91
C PHE A 17 -4.90 1.46 7.71
N LYS A 18 -4.48 2.70 7.90
CA LYS A 18 -5.15 3.74 8.68
C LYS A 18 -5.24 5.02 7.86
N ARG A 19 -6.17 5.90 8.22
CA ARG A 19 -6.15 7.27 7.71
C ARG A 19 -4.91 7.99 8.26
N ALA A 20 -4.18 8.69 7.40
CA ALA A 20 -3.04 9.48 7.86
C ALA A 20 -3.51 10.74 8.60
N ARG A 21 -2.91 11.02 9.76
CA ARG A 21 -3.35 12.09 10.69
C ARG A 21 -3.03 13.50 10.20
N GLU A 22 -1.82 13.70 9.68
CA GLU A 22 -1.26 15.01 9.33
C GLU A 22 -1.25 15.25 7.81
N ALA A 23 -1.74 14.28 7.07
CA ALA A 23 -1.51 14.19 5.65
C ALA A 23 -2.76 14.69 4.92
N LYS A 24 -2.56 15.69 4.04
CA LYS A 24 -3.58 16.19 3.10
C LYS A 24 -4.29 15.01 2.41
N GLU A 25 -5.55 15.23 2.00
CA GLU A 25 -6.39 14.23 1.33
C GLU A 25 -5.61 13.36 0.33
N GLY A 26 -5.92 12.07 0.28
CA GLY A 26 -5.25 11.12 -0.62
C GLY A 26 -4.01 10.45 -0.03
N LYS A 27 -3.73 10.59 1.28
CA LYS A 27 -2.64 9.88 1.96
C LYS A 27 -3.13 8.86 2.98
N ILE A 28 -2.44 7.72 3.06
CA ILE A 28 -2.71 6.60 3.98
C ILE A 28 -1.50 6.34 4.86
N PHE A 29 -1.77 5.96 6.11
CA PHE A 29 -0.75 5.52 7.05
C PHE A 29 -0.80 4.00 7.16
N VAL A 30 0.35 3.36 7.12
CA VAL A 30 0.46 1.91 7.16
C VAL A 30 1.44 1.50 8.25
N THR A 31 1.03 0.53 9.06
CA THR A 31 1.90 -0.18 10.00
C THR A 31 2.17 -1.55 9.41
N SER A 32 3.44 -1.90 9.18
CA SER A 32 3.83 -3.22 8.68
C SER A 32 3.81 -4.29 9.78
N PRO A 33 3.81 -5.59 9.41
CA PRO A 33 3.88 -6.69 10.37
C PRO A 33 5.12 -6.63 11.28
N ILE A 34 6.22 -6.07 10.77
CA ILE A 34 7.48 -5.89 11.52
C ILE A 34 7.49 -4.62 12.38
N GLY A 35 6.35 -3.96 12.56
CA GLY A 35 6.19 -2.77 13.40
C GLY A 35 6.73 -1.47 12.81
N SER A 36 7.11 -1.46 11.53
CA SER A 36 7.53 -0.23 10.83
C SER A 36 6.33 0.57 10.36
N ASN A 37 6.41 1.89 10.47
CA ASN A 37 5.31 2.80 10.12
C ASN A 37 5.71 3.69 8.94
N PHE A 38 4.84 3.82 7.95
CA PHE A 38 5.07 4.68 6.79
C PHE A 38 3.77 5.32 6.29
N THR A 39 3.89 6.44 5.59
CA THR A 39 2.78 7.16 4.98
C THR A 39 2.97 7.21 3.47
N PHE A 40 1.93 6.85 2.72
CA PHE A 40 1.94 6.88 1.26
C PHE A 40 0.88 7.81 0.70
N ASP A 41 1.18 8.41 -0.44
CA ASP A 41 0.17 9.01 -1.31
C ASP A 41 -0.47 7.90 -2.17
N VAL A 42 -1.80 7.81 -2.10
CA VAL A 42 -2.58 6.76 -2.78
C VAL A 42 -2.42 6.86 -4.29
N ASN A 43 -2.28 8.06 -4.86
CA ASN A 43 -2.08 8.22 -6.30
C ASN A 43 -0.71 7.72 -6.74
N VAL A 44 0.31 7.90 -5.91
CA VAL A 44 1.66 7.35 -6.19
C VAL A 44 1.63 5.83 -6.09
N MET A 45 1.00 5.27 -5.05
CA MET A 45 0.90 3.82 -4.89
C MET A 45 0.12 3.19 -6.05
N ARG A 46 -0.99 3.80 -6.49
CA ARG A 46 -1.74 3.35 -7.67
C ARG A 46 -0.88 3.34 -8.93
N LYS A 47 -0.15 4.43 -9.20
CA LYS A 47 0.75 4.52 -10.36
C LYS A 47 1.86 3.48 -10.33
N LEU A 48 2.39 3.17 -9.14
CA LEU A 48 3.40 2.13 -8.98
C LEU A 48 2.83 0.76 -9.35
N ILE A 49 1.65 0.41 -8.83
CA ILE A 49 0.98 -0.85 -9.14
C ILE A 49 0.69 -0.93 -10.65
N GLU A 50 0.10 0.11 -11.24
CA GLU A 50 -0.15 0.16 -12.69
C GLU A 50 1.13 0.04 -13.54
N ALA A 51 2.25 0.61 -13.08
CA ALA A 51 3.53 0.49 -13.77
C ALA A 51 4.09 -0.94 -13.71
N ILE A 52 3.98 -1.59 -12.54
CA ILE A 52 4.36 -2.99 -12.35
C ILE A 52 3.52 -3.90 -13.25
N ASP A 53 2.20 -3.69 -13.30
CA ASP A 53 1.29 -4.52 -14.08
C ASP A 53 1.52 -4.39 -15.60
N ARG A 54 2.02 -3.24 -16.07
CA ARG A 54 2.25 -2.97 -17.50
C ARG A 54 3.63 -3.36 -18.00
N ASP A 55 4.61 -3.49 -17.10
CA ASP A 55 6.00 -3.77 -17.44
C ASP A 55 6.47 -5.06 -16.76
N PRO A 56 6.44 -6.21 -17.47
CA PRO A 56 6.91 -7.49 -16.94
C PRO A 56 8.36 -7.45 -16.46
N ALA A 57 9.22 -6.65 -17.09
CA ALA A 57 10.61 -6.52 -16.66
C ALA A 57 10.72 -5.73 -15.35
N LEU A 58 9.82 -4.77 -15.11
CA LEU A 58 9.72 -4.09 -13.82
C LEU A 58 9.20 -5.04 -12.74
N ALA A 59 8.17 -5.85 -13.02
CA ALA A 59 7.68 -6.87 -12.11
C ALA A 59 8.77 -7.88 -11.72
N GLU A 60 9.56 -8.36 -12.70
CA GLU A 60 10.68 -9.27 -12.48
C GLU A 60 11.75 -8.65 -11.55
N ARG A 61 12.05 -7.35 -11.70
CA ARG A 61 12.98 -6.64 -10.80
C ARG A 61 12.50 -6.57 -9.35
N PHE A 62 11.19 -6.60 -9.14
CA PHE A 62 10.60 -6.71 -7.80
C PHE A 62 10.45 -8.16 -7.33
N GLY A 63 10.87 -9.14 -8.13
CA GLY A 63 10.70 -10.57 -7.84
C GLY A 63 9.23 -11.01 -7.86
N LEU A 64 8.36 -10.24 -8.52
CA LEU A 64 6.95 -10.57 -8.67
C LEU A 64 6.80 -11.55 -9.85
N PRO A 65 5.92 -12.56 -9.75
CA PRO A 65 5.62 -13.40 -10.88
C PRO A 65 5.12 -12.52 -12.03
N ALA A 66 5.56 -12.79 -13.25
CA ALA A 66 4.98 -12.15 -14.43
C ALA A 66 3.48 -12.43 -14.39
N THR A 67 2.66 -11.38 -14.35
CA THR A 67 1.22 -11.51 -14.40
C THR A 67 0.88 -12.16 -15.74
N GLU A 68 0.65 -13.47 -15.74
CA GLU A 68 -0.05 -14.10 -16.85
C GLU A 68 -1.40 -13.38 -16.92
N ALA A 69 -1.63 -12.66 -18.01
CA ALA A 69 -2.91 -12.02 -18.25
C ALA A 69 -3.97 -13.12 -18.11
N ASN A 70 -4.81 -13.04 -17.08
CA ASN A 70 -6.00 -13.87 -17.00
C ASN A 70 -6.83 -13.58 -18.26
N ASP A 71 -6.88 -14.56 -19.17
CA ASP A 71 -7.86 -14.65 -20.27
C ASP A 71 -9.30 -14.57 -19.75
#